data_AF-A0A8S3CP94-F1
#
_entry.id   AF-A0A8S3CP94-F1
#
_cell.length_a   1.000
_cell.length_b   1.000
_cell.length_c   1.000
_cell.angle_alpha   90.00
_cell.angle_beta   90.00
_cell.angle_gamma   90.00
#
_symmetry.space_group_name_H-M   'P 1'
#
loop_
_entity.id
_entity.type
_entity.pdbx_description
1 polymer ?
#
loop_
_entity_poly.entity_id
_entity_poly.type
_entity_poly.pdbx_seq_one_letter_code
_entity_poly.pdbx_strand_id
1 'polypeptide(L)' 'LIRFDLVTGKVRILDDQLSFPNGVQLSVDKLSVLVCETTLARVVRHWIGGENKTIGRTEVFIDNLPGL' A
#
# COMPACT_ATOMS: atom_id res chain seq x y z
N LEU A 1 5.54 -4.16 0.58
CA LEU A 1 4.35 -4.48 -0.25
C LEU A 1 4.79 -5.31 -1.45
N ILE A 2 4.23 -6.51 -1.59
CA ILE A 2 4.49 -7.39 -2.74
C ILE A 2 3.22 -7.61 -3.55
N ARG A 3 3.37 -7.82 -4.85
CA ARG A 3 2.34 -8.36 -5.72
C ARG A 3 2.75 -9.75 -6.15
N PHE A 4 1.87 -10.72 -5.92
CA PHE A 4 2.01 -12.07 -6.42
C PHE A 4 1.01 -12.31 -7.54
N ASP A 5 1.50 -12.75 -8.69
CA ASP A 5 0.68 -13.17 -9.81
C ASP A 5 0.41 -14.68 -9.72
N LEU A 6 -0.84 -15.05 -9.46
CA LEU A 6 -1.24 -16.45 -9.24
C LEU A 6 -1.12 -17.32 -10.50
N VAL A 7 -1.15 -16.73 -11.70
CA VAL A 7 -1.12 -17.48 -12.97
C VAL A 7 0.32 -17.80 -13.35
N THR A 8 1.21 -16.84 -13.18
CA THR A 8 2.62 -16.94 -13.60
C THR A 8 3.58 -17.30 -12.47
N GLY A 9 3.13 -17.23 -11.21
CA GLY A 9 3.97 -17.43 -10.02
C GLY A 9 4.99 -16.31 -9.79
N LYS A 10 4.90 -15.18 -10.50
CA LYS A 10 5.86 -14.08 -10.39
C LYS A 10 5.54 -13.20 -9.19
N VAL A 11 6.59 -12.86 -8.42
CA VAL A 11 6.54 -11.88 -7.34
C VAL A 11 7.15 -10.57 -7.84
N ARG A 12 6.55 -9.43 -7.50
CA ARG A 12 7.12 -8.09 -7.68
C ARG A 12 7.07 -7.33 -6.37
N ILE A 13 8.13 -6.60 -6.08
CA ILE A 13 8.15 -5.60 -5.01
C ILE A 13 7.46 -4.35 -5.54
N LEU A 14 6.46 -3.86 -4.81
CA LEU A 14 5.75 -2.62 -5.12
C LEU A 14 6.25 -1.44 -4.28
N ASP A 15 6.57 -1.71 -3.01
CA ASP A 15 7.15 -0.74 -2.07
C ASP A 15 7.89 -1.50 -0.96
N ASP A 16 9.14 -1.17 -0.67
CA ASP A 16 9.96 -1.79 0.38
C ASP A 16 10.36 -0.82 1.51
N GLN A 17 9.81 0.40 1.50
CA GLN A 17 10.12 1.45 2.47
C GLN A 17 9.02 1.63 3.54
N LEU A 18 8.19 0.62 3.74
CA LEU A 18 7.07 0.65 4.69
C LEU A 18 7.53 0.32 6.13
N SER A 19 7.02 1.08 7.10
CA SER A 19 7.31 0.95 8.53
C SER A 19 6.34 -0.02 9.21
N PHE A 20 6.84 -1.22 9.54
CA PHE A 20 6.09 -2.29 10.20
C PHE A 20 4.65 -2.48 9.65
N PRO A 21 4.51 -2.83 8.35
CA PRO A 21 3.22 -2.94 7.69
C PRO A 21 2.44 -4.16 8.19
N ASN A 22 1.34 -3.94 8.93
CA ASN A 22 0.60 -5.02 9.60
C ASN A 22 -0.74 -5.39 8.93
N GLY A 23 -1.28 -4.52 8.10
CA GLY A 23 -2.58 -4.69 7.44
C GLY A 23 -2.54 -4.19 6.01
N VAL A 24 -3.31 -4.81 5.13
CA VAL A 24 -3.39 -4.47 3.71
C VAL A 24 -4.83 -4.63 3.19
N GLN A 25 -5.30 -3.67 2.41
CA GLN A 25 -6.66 -3.69 1.83
C GLN A 25 -6.66 -3.06 0.43
N LEU A 26 -7.31 -3.71 -0.54
CA LEU A 26 -7.52 -3.14 -1.88
C LEU A 26 -8.66 -2.10 -1.83
N SER A 27 -8.48 -0.97 -2.52
CA SER A 27 -9.55 0.02 -2.70
C SER A 27 -10.68 -0.53 -3.56
N VAL A 28 -11.89 0.01 -3.40
CA VAL A 28 -13.11 -0.45 -4.11
C VAL A 28 -12.95 -0.33 -5.64
N ASP A 29 -12.33 0.76 -6.09
CA ASP A 29 -12.01 1.01 -7.51
C ASP A 29 -10.82 0.17 -8.03
N LYS A 30 -10.14 -0.57 -7.15
CA LYS A 30 -8.96 -1.40 -7.43
C LYS A 30 -7.76 -0.62 -7.99
N LEU A 31 -7.73 0.70 -7.81
CA LEU A 31 -6.62 1.55 -8.29
C LEU A 31 -5.51 1.70 -7.26
N SER A 32 -5.75 1.35 -5.99
CA SER A 32 -4.78 1.52 -4.92
C SER A 32 -4.92 0.46 -3.82
N VAL A 33 -3.88 0.35 -3.00
CA VAL A 33 -3.83 -0.51 -1.83
C VAL A 33 -3.58 0.36 -0.60
N LEU A 34 -4.39 0.19 0.44
CA LEU A 34 -4.17 0.79 1.75
C LEU A 34 -3.30 -0.14 2.59
N VAL A 35 -2.32 0.42 3.27
CA VAL A 35 -1.41 -0.31 4.17
C VAL A 35 -1.35 0.40 5.51
N CYS A 36 -1.52 -0.35 6.60
CA CYS A 36 -1.39 0.16 7.96
C CYS A 36 0.08 0.06 8.42
N GLU A 37 0.66 1.19 8.84
CA GLU A 37 2.03 1.29 9.38
C GLU A 37 1.97 1.49 10.90
N THR A 38 2.11 0.41 11.67
CA THR A 38 1.84 0.45 13.12
C THR A 38 2.80 1.36 13.87
N THR A 39 4.09 1.29 13.55
CA THR A 39 5.15 2.09 14.20
C THR A 39 5.02 3.59 13.97
N LEU A 40 4.23 3.98 12.96
CA LEU A 40 3.98 5.37 12.60
C LEU A 40 2.53 5.80 12.87
N ALA A 41 1.71 4.93 13.48
CA ALA A 41 0.30 5.20 13.78
C ALA A 41 -0.49 5.80 12.59
N ARG A 42 -0.28 5.28 11.38
CA ARG A 42 -0.88 5.82 10.15
C ARG A 42 -1.28 4.76 9.14
N VAL A 43 -2.07 5.16 8.16
CA VAL A 43 -2.37 4.36 6.95
C VAL A 43 -1.85 5.11 5.74
N VAL A 44 -1.12 4.40 4.89
CA VAL A 44 -0.66 4.90 3.60
C VAL A 44 -1.45 4.28 2.46
N ARG A 45 -1.55 5.00 1.36
CA ARG A 45 -2.10 4.53 0.08
C ARG A 45 -0.96 4.34 -0.91
N HIS A 46 -0.86 3.15 -1.48
CA HIS A 46 0.03 2.85 -2.60
C HIS A 46 -0.78 2.68 -3.88
N TRP A 47 -0.50 3.47 -4.90
CA TRP A 47 -1.22 3.46 -6.17
C TRP A 47 -0.72 2.37 -7.11
N ILE A 48 -1.61 1.51 -7.59
CA ILE A 48 -1.29 0.39 -8.51
C ILE A 48 -1.97 0.52 -9.89
N GLY A 49 -2.81 1.55 -10.05
CA GLY A 49 -3.50 1.92 -11.30
C GLY A 49 -3.92 3.39 -11.26
N GLY A 50 -4.64 3.84 -12.29
CA GLY A 50 -5.07 5.24 -12.45
C GLY A 50 -4.19 5.98 -13.45
N GLU A 51 -3.92 7.27 -13.19
CA GLU A 51 -3.06 8.07 -14.06
C GLU A 51 -1.62 7.55 -14.03
N ASN A 52 -0.93 7.49 -15.18
CA ASN A 52 0.44 6.94 -15.25
C ASN A 52 1.43 7.59 -14.28
N LYS A 53 1.23 8.87 -13.94
CA LYS A 53 2.10 9.62 -13.01
C LYS A 53 1.90 9.24 -11.54
N THR A 54 0.77 8.62 -11.19
CA THR A 54 0.48 8.25 -9.80
C THR A 54 0.85 6.80 -9.50
N ILE A 55 0.91 5.91 -10.51
CA ILE A 55 1.25 4.50 -10.32
C ILE A 55 2.63 4.34 -9.66
N GLY A 56 2.69 3.55 -8.60
CA GLY A 56 3.89 3.30 -7.79
C GLY A 56 4.11 4.32 -6.68
N ARG A 57 3.33 5.42 -6.62
CA ARG A 57 3.44 6.41 -5.55
C ARG A 57 2.78 5.89 -4.27
N THR A 58 3.45 6.12 -3.15
CA THR A 58 2.91 5.94 -1.80
C THR A 58 2.70 7.30 -1.15
N GLU A 59 1.55 7.52 -0.53
CA GLU A 59 1.22 8.75 0.19
C GLU A 59 0.42 8.46 1.46
N VAL A 60 0.46 9.39 2.43
CA VAL A 60 -0.33 9.27 3.66
C VAL A 60 -1.81 9.41 3.32
N PHE A 61 -2.61 8.42 3.73
CA PHE A 61 -4.05 8.42 3.54
C PHE A 61 -4.78 8.92 4.80
N ILE A 62 -4.34 8.47 5.97
CA ILE A 62 -4.74 9.01 7.27
C ILE A 62 -3.55 8.90 8.22
N ASP A 63 -3.36 9.92 9.05
CA ASP A 63 -2.23 10.04 9.97
C ASP A 63 -2.70 10.20 11.42
N ASN A 64 -1.77 10.09 12.36
CA ASN A 64 -1.99 10.35 13.78
C ASN A 64 -3.19 9.58 14.36
N LEU A 65 -3.28 8.29 14.02
CA LEU A 65 -4.31 7.40 14.55
C LEU A 65 -4.10 7.19 16.05
N PRO A 66 -5.18 7.08 16.84
CA PRO A 66 -5.07 6.81 18.26
C PRO A 66 -4.55 5.39 18.51
N GLY A 67 -3.91 5.17 19.66
CA GLY A 67 -3.50 3.84 20.13
C GLY A 67 -2.01 3.53 20.04
N LEU A 68 -1.18 4.55 19.77
CA LEU A 68 0.26 4.54 20.01
C LEU A 68 0.61 5.53 21.14
#